data_AF-A0A428WL75-F1
#
_entry.id   AF-A0A428WL75-F1
#
_cell.length_a   1.000
_cell.length_b   1.000
_cell.length_c   1.000
_cell.angle_alpha   90.00
_cell.angle_beta   90.00
_cell.angle_gamma   90.00
#
_symmetry.space_group_name_H-M   'P 1'
#
loop_
_entity.id
_entity.type
_entity.pdbx_description
1 polymer ?
#
loop_
_entity_poly.entity_id
_entity_poly.type
_entity_poly.pdbx_seq_one_letter_code
_entity_poly.pdbx_strand_id
1 'polypeptide(L)'
;MTPATFRADLTEADLTGADLTGADVRPGRAGTETGATAGVACAACSHAQSSHDSIARRFCTATTAGGFNRGCVCVGDPANS
;
A
#
# COMPACT_ATOMS: atom_id res chain seq x y z
N MET A 1 -20.35 4.40 -31.12
CA MET A 1 -20.95 3.76 -29.94
C MET A 1 -19.84 3.17 -29.10
N THR A 2 -19.42 3.85 -28.04
CA THR A 2 -18.44 3.34 -27.07
C THR A 2 -19.17 2.48 -26.04
N PRO A 3 -18.72 1.25 -25.72
CA PRO A 3 -19.33 0.47 -24.66
C PRO A 3 -19.02 1.14 -23.31
N ALA A 4 -20.07 1.40 -22.53
CA ALA A 4 -19.91 1.74 -21.11
C ALA A 4 -19.43 0.48 -20.38
N THR A 5 -18.32 0.57 -19.67
CA THR A 5 -17.84 -0.50 -18.81
C THR A 5 -18.77 -0.60 -17.61
N PHE A 6 -19.70 -1.55 -17.65
CA PHE A 6 -20.57 -1.86 -16.52
C PHE A 6 -19.71 -2.45 -15.40
N ARG A 7 -19.57 -1.71 -14.30
CA ARG A 7 -18.98 -2.23 -13.06
C ARG A 7 -20.08 -2.91 -12.27
N ALA A 8 -19.98 -4.23 -12.14
CA ALA A 8 -20.85 -4.98 -11.25
C ALA A 8 -20.45 -4.69 -9.79
N ASP A 9 -21.41 -4.22 -9.00
CA ASP A 9 -21.28 -4.16 -7.54
C ASP A 9 -21.68 -5.53 -6.96
N LEU A 10 -20.82 -6.09 -6.11
CA LEU A 10 -20.98 -7.39 -5.48
C LEU A 10 -20.97 -7.28 -3.95
N THR A 11 -21.10 -6.08 -3.37
CA THR A 11 -20.98 -5.87 -1.92
C THR A 11 -22.02 -6.61 -1.08
N GLU A 12 -23.18 -6.94 -1.66
CA GLU A 12 -24.27 -7.66 -0.97
C GLU A 12 -24.62 -9.00 -1.65
N ALA A 13 -23.72 -9.55 -2.47
CA ALA A 13 -23.96 -10.83 -3.09
C ALA A 13 -23.91 -11.96 -2.05
N ASP A 14 -25.02 -12.69 -1.89
CA ASP A 14 -25.03 -13.93 -1.10
C ASP A 14 -24.36 -15.05 -1.90
N LEU A 15 -23.24 -15.55 -1.38
CA LEU A 15 -22.46 -16.64 -1.96
C LEU A 15 -22.68 -17.97 -1.22
N THR A 16 -23.67 -18.04 -0.33
CA THR A 16 -23.98 -19.26 0.43
C THR A 16 -24.40 -20.40 -0.52
N GLY A 17 -23.69 -21.52 -0.44
CA GLY A 17 -23.95 -22.69 -1.30
C GLY A 17 -23.26 -22.65 -2.66
N ALA A 18 -22.40 -21.66 -2.93
CA ALA A 18 -21.55 -21.68 -4.12
C ALA A 18 -20.55 -22.84 -4.06
N ASP A 19 -20.50 -23.66 -5.12
CA ASP A 19 -19.49 -24.70 -5.26
C ASP A 19 -18.15 -24.06 -5.70
N LEU A 20 -17.18 -24.07 -4.79
CA LEU A 20 -15.82 -23.55 -5.01
C LEU A 20 -14.83 -24.66 -5.38
N THR A 21 -15.31 -25.87 -5.67
CA THR A 21 -14.45 -27.01 -6.05
C THR A 21 -13.70 -26.67 -7.34
N GLY A 22 -12.37 -26.61 -7.27
CA GLY A 22 -11.50 -26.24 -8.39
C GLY A 22 -11.18 -24.75 -8.51
N ALA A 23 -11.70 -23.90 -7.62
CA ALA A 23 -11.23 -22.52 -7.51
C ALA A 23 -9.76 -22.50 -7.02
N ASP A 24 -8.89 -21.80 -7.74
CA ASP A 24 -7.50 -21.56 -7.33
C ASP A 24 -7.47 -20.56 -6.17
N VAL A 25 -7.72 -21.05 -4.96
CA VAL A 25 -7.59 -20.30 -3.71
C VAL A 25 -6.12 -20.13 -3.36
N ARG A 26 -5.40 -19.39 -4.21
CA ARG A 26 -4.12 -18.82 -3.79
C ARG A 26 -4.38 -17.97 -2.55
N PRO A 27 -3.40 -17.84 -1.64
CA PRO A 27 -3.45 -16.81 -0.63
C PRO A 27 -3.83 -15.51 -1.33
N GLY A 28 -5.07 -15.07 -1.11
CA GLY A 28 -5.52 -13.82 -1.65
C GLY A 28 -4.49 -12.82 -1.19
N ARG A 29 -4.00 -11.99 -2.10
CA ARG A 29 -3.32 -10.76 -1.70
C ARG A 29 -4.41 -9.85 -1.13
N ALA A 30 -5.08 -10.31 -0.06
CA ALA A 30 -5.63 -9.46 0.97
C ALA A 30 -4.56 -8.41 1.14
N GLY A 31 -4.92 -7.16 0.84
CA GLY A 31 -4.00 -6.06 0.94
C GLY A 31 -3.28 -6.28 2.24
N THR A 32 -1.98 -6.57 2.16
CA THR A 32 -1.16 -6.60 3.34
C THR A 32 -1.05 -5.13 3.69
N GLU A 33 -2.11 -4.56 4.25
CA GLU A 33 -1.97 -3.69 5.39
C GLU A 33 -1.33 -4.54 6.49
N THR A 34 -0.06 -4.83 6.28
CA THR A 34 0.91 -4.96 7.36
C THR A 34 0.98 -3.58 8.00
N GLY A 35 -0.10 -3.22 8.70
CA GLY A 35 -0.18 -2.13 9.66
C GLY A 35 0.51 -2.52 10.96
N ALA A 36 1.62 -3.28 10.88
CA ALA A 36 2.48 -3.62 11.99
C ALA A 36 3.89 -3.04 11.75
N THR A 37 3.91 -1.76 11.36
CA THR A 37 5.04 -0.86 11.60
C THR A 37 4.53 0.32 12.43
N ALA A 38 3.66 0.07 13.41
CA ALA A 38 3.28 1.07 14.40
C ALA A 38 4.49 1.31 15.33
N GLY A 39 5.39 2.20 14.90
CA GLY A 39 6.54 2.65 15.70
C GLY A 39 7.92 2.37 15.11
N VAL A 40 8.03 1.80 13.91
CA VAL A 40 9.36 1.68 13.27
C VAL A 40 9.75 3.03 12.70
N ALA A 41 10.82 3.62 13.26
CA ALA A 41 11.44 4.82 12.72
C ALA A 41 12.00 4.53 11.32
N CYS A 42 11.83 5.44 10.37
CA CYS A 42 12.42 5.28 9.06
C CYS A 42 13.95 5.38 9.17
N ALA A 43 14.69 4.44 8.58
CA ALA A 43 16.16 4.50 8.53
C ALA A 43 16.69 5.68 7.67
N ALA A 44 15.83 6.32 6.87
CA ALA A 44 16.18 7.42 5.98
C ALA A 44 15.82 8.82 6.52
N CYS A 45 14.71 8.95 7.25
CA CYS A 45 14.20 10.24 7.75
C CYS A 45 13.85 10.10 9.24
N SER A 46 13.99 11.16 10.04
CA SER A 46 13.88 11.14 11.51
C SER A 46 12.44 11.02 12.07
N HIS A 47 11.47 10.53 11.28
CA HIS A 47 10.08 10.37 11.70
C HIS A 47 9.54 8.95 11.46
N ALA A 48 8.35 8.69 11.99
CA ALA A 48 7.70 7.38 11.94
C ALA A 48 7.35 6.96 10.50
N GLN A 49 7.54 5.66 10.20
CA GLN A 49 7.19 5.10 8.89
C GLN A 49 5.67 5.11 8.61
N SER A 50 4.85 5.28 9.65
CA SER A 50 3.40 5.51 9.52
C SER A 50 3.07 6.80 8.75
N SER A 51 3.95 7.80 8.75
CA SER A 51 3.78 9.03 7.96
C SER A 51 4.03 8.84 6.46
N HIS A 52 4.35 7.62 6.01
CA HIS A 52 4.71 7.32 4.63
C HIS A 52 3.60 6.54 3.92
N ASP A 53 3.19 7.04 2.75
CA ASP A 53 2.46 6.24 1.76
C ASP A 53 3.42 5.28 1.01
N SER A 54 2.86 4.46 0.12
CA SER A 54 3.62 3.48 -0.67
C SER A 54 4.75 4.07 -1.53
N ILE A 55 4.58 5.29 -2.05
CA ILE A 55 5.56 6.02 -2.87
C ILE A 55 6.68 6.55 -1.97
N ALA A 56 6.32 7.22 -0.87
CA ALA A 56 7.29 7.72 0.10
C ALA A 56 8.20 6.60 0.64
N ARG A 57 7.64 5.42 0.96
CA ARG A 57 8.44 4.26 1.42
C ARG A 57 9.45 3.80 0.37
N ARG A 58 9.06 3.71 -0.90
CA ARG A 58 9.95 3.28 -2.00
C ARG A 58 11.10 4.26 -2.20
N PHE A 59 10.81 5.56 -2.16
CA PHE A 59 11.82 6.60 -2.32
C PHE A 59 12.85 6.57 -1.19
N CYS A 60 12.40 6.38 0.06
CA CYS A 60 13.29 6.29 1.22
C CYS A 60 14.22 5.09 1.12
N THR A 61 13.71 3.90 0.77
CA THR A 61 14.54 2.70 0.57
C THR A 61 15.60 2.91 -0.52
N ALA A 62 15.23 3.54 -1.64
CA ALA A 62 16.18 3.83 -2.71
C ALA A 62 17.25 4.86 -2.30
N THR A 63 16.91 5.78 -1.40
CA THR A 63 17.82 6.80 -0.90
C THR A 63 18.86 6.20 0.05
N THR A 64 18.42 5.36 0.99
CA THR A 64 19.34 4.61 1.87
C THR A 64 20.23 3.64 1.09
N ALA A 65 19.64 2.86 0.16
CA ALA A 65 20.41 1.88 -0.62
C ALA A 65 21.46 2.52 -1.54
N GLY A 66 21.19 3.73 -2.03
CA GLY A 66 22.11 4.45 -2.90
C GLY A 66 22.99 5.49 -2.21
N GLY A 67 22.84 5.70 -0.90
CA GLY A 67 23.64 6.68 -0.14
C GLY A 67 23.46 8.13 -0.59
N PHE A 68 22.30 8.49 -1.14
CA PHE A 68 22.08 9.82 -1.72
C PHE A 68 21.59 10.83 -0.68
N ASN A 69 22.21 12.01 -0.60
CA ASN A 69 21.76 13.11 0.26
C ASN A 69 20.71 13.97 -0.44
N ARG A 70 19.57 13.37 -0.81
CA ARG A 70 18.42 14.09 -1.41
C ARG A 70 17.29 14.16 -0.39
N GLY A 71 16.64 15.32 -0.28
CA GLY A 71 15.56 15.55 0.68
C GLY A 71 14.39 14.56 0.52
N CYS A 72 13.80 14.13 1.62
CA CYS A 72 12.63 13.26 1.62
C CYS A 72 11.40 14.05 1.10
N VAL A 73 10.61 13.51 0.15
CA VAL A 73 9.37 14.14 -0.36
C VAL A 73 8.16 13.93 0.57
N CYS A 74 8.39 13.61 1.84
CA CYS A 74 7.32 13.30 2.78
C CYS A 74 6.49 14.56 3.10
N VAL A 75 5.16 14.42 3.12
CA VAL A 75 4.21 15.50 3.52
C VAL A 75 4.23 15.76 5.03
N GLY A 76 4.82 14.86 5.83
CA GLY A 76 4.86 14.97 7.30
C GLY A 76 6.11 15.61 7.89
N ASP A 77 7.06 16.10 7.08
CA ASP A 77 8.24 16.79 7.60
C ASP A 77 7.96 18.31 7.67
N PRO A 78 8.18 18.96 8.83
CA PRO A 78 7.97 20.41 8.97
C PRO A 78 8.91 21.25 8.08
N ALA A 79 9.96 20.66 7.50
CA ALA A 79 10.83 21.34 6.54
C ALA A 79 10.26 21.39 5.10
N ASN A 80 9.10 20.78 4.85
CA ASN A 80 8.49 20.69 3.51
C ASN A 80 6.98 21.04 3.54
N SER A 81 6.59 21.91 4.47
CA SER A 81 5.24 22.53 4.58
C SER A 81 5.19 23.88 3.87
#